data_AF-A0A2D9TP93-F1
#
_entry.id   AF-A0A2D9TP93-F1
#
_cell.length_a   1.000
_cell.length_b   1.000
_cell.length_c   1.000
_cell.angle_alpha   90.00
_cell.angle_beta   90.00
_cell.angle_gamma   90.00
#
_symmetry.space_group_name_H-M   'P 1'
#
loop_
_entity.id
_entity.type
_entity.pdbx_description
1 polymer ?
#
loop_
_entity_poly.entity_id
_entity_poly.type
_entity_poly.pdbx_seq_one_letter_code
_entity_poly.pdbx_strand_id
1 'polypeptide(L)'
;MKKGPIREWFDALLFAVIAASLIRWATFEAFTIPTPSMEKTLLVGDFLFVNKLNYGPRTPLTPLQVPLTHQKIWGTDIPSYLDWIKLPTFRLPGFGEIERNDVVVFNYPNELDKPIDLKTYYVKR
;
A
#
# COMPACT_ATOMS: atom_id res chain seq x y z
N MET A 1 3.61 35.30 -16.69
CA MET A 1 2.90 35.63 -15.44
C MET A 1 3.69 35.04 -14.28
N LYS A 2 4.31 35.85 -13.41
CA LYS A 2 4.99 35.35 -12.20
C LYS A 2 3.92 34.72 -11.31
N LYS A 3 4.02 33.41 -11.04
CA LYS A 3 3.18 32.76 -10.05
C LYS A 3 3.57 33.36 -8.69
N GLY A 4 2.60 33.68 -7.84
CA GLY A 4 2.91 34.21 -6.50
C GLY A 4 3.73 33.16 -5.71
N PRO A 5 4.62 33.58 -4.80
CA PRO A 5 5.50 32.66 -4.06
C PRO A 5 4.72 31.56 -3.30
N ILE A 6 3.49 31.88 -2.86
CA ILE A 6 2.57 30.92 -2.22
C ILE A 6 2.08 29.84 -3.19
N ARG A 7 1.82 30.19 -4.46
CA ARG A 7 1.36 29.24 -5.47
C ARG A 7 2.48 28.31 -5.92
N GLU A 8 3.72 28.81 -5.99
CA GLU A 8 4.89 27.98 -6.31
C GLU A 8 5.16 26.95 -5.21
N TRP A 9 5.05 27.35 -3.94
CA TRP A 9 5.13 26.43 -2.80
C TRP A 9 4.01 25.38 -2.80
N PHE A 10 2.78 25.78 -3.13
CA PHE A 10 1.65 24.84 -3.24
C PHE A 10 1.82 23.87 -4.41
N ASP A 11 2.23 24.36 -5.59
CA ASP A 11 2.50 23.52 -6.77
C ASP A 11 3.61 22.50 -6.46
N ALA A 12 4.68 22.91 -5.75
CA ALA A 12 5.76 22.02 -5.33
C ALA A 12 5.29 20.96 -4.32
N LEU A 13 4.49 21.36 -3.33
CA LEU A 13 3.94 20.43 -2.34
C LEU A 13 3.00 19.41 -3.00
N LEU A 14 2.12 19.87 -3.89
CA LEU A 14 1.20 19.00 -4.63
C LEU A 14 1.97 17.97 -5.48
N PHE A 15 3.00 18.43 -6.20
CA PHE A 15 3.87 17.55 -6.98
C PHE A 15 4.57 16.52 -6.09
N ALA A 16 5.12 16.94 -4.95
CA ALA A 16 5.79 16.06 -4.00
C ALA A 16 4.82 14.99 -3.45
N VAL A 17 3.59 15.34 -3.10
CA VAL A 17 2.58 14.40 -2.61
C VAL A 17 2.20 13.38 -3.68
N ILE A 18 2.01 13.81 -4.93
CA ILE A 18 1.69 12.92 -6.06
C ILE A 18 2.86 11.96 -6.32
N ALA A 19 4.08 12.49 -6.42
CA ALA A 19 5.28 11.70 -6.65
C ALA A 19 5.52 10.69 -5.51
N ALA A 20 5.43 11.13 -4.25
CA ALA A 20 5.56 10.26 -3.09
C ALA A 20 4.49 9.15 -3.07
N SER A 21 3.26 9.47 -3.45
CA SER A 21 2.17 8.49 -3.53
C SER A 21 2.44 7.43 -4.62
N LEU A 22 2.93 7.85 -5.79
CA LEU A 22 3.29 6.94 -6.87
C LEU A 22 4.49 6.05 -6.51
N ILE A 23 5.53 6.62 -5.91
CA ILE A 23 6.71 5.86 -5.47
C ILE A 23 6.32 4.84 -4.40
N ARG A 24 5.52 5.25 -3.41
CA ARG A 24 5.01 4.36 -2.35
C ARG A 24 4.14 3.24 -2.91
N TRP A 25 3.34 3.52 -3.94
CA TRP A 25 2.51 2.52 -4.60
C TRP A 25 3.34 1.49 -5.37
N ALA A 26 4.39 1.91 -6.08
CA ALA A 26 5.13 1.05 -6.99
C ALA A 26 6.27 0.26 -6.34
N THR A 27 7.04 0.87 -5.44
CA THR A 27 8.39 0.36 -5.10
C THR A 27 8.39 -0.63 -3.94
N PHE A 28 8.44 -0.15 -2.70
CA PHE A 28 8.67 -0.97 -1.52
C PHE A 28 7.74 -0.54 -0.39
N GLU A 29 7.18 -1.53 0.31
CA GLU A 29 6.48 -1.29 1.56
C GLU A 29 7.23 -1.98 2.69
N ALA A 30 7.55 -1.21 3.72
CA ALA A 30 8.13 -1.71 4.95
C ALA A 30 6.99 -2.21 5.85
N PHE A 31 6.98 -3.51 6.13
CA PHE A 31 6.01 -4.12 7.02
C PHE A 31 6.69 -4.55 8.30
N THR A 32 6.10 -4.19 9.43
CA THR A 32 6.38 -4.82 10.72
C THR A 32 5.44 -6.00 10.87
N ILE A 33 5.95 -7.21 11.10
CA ILE A 33 5.12 -8.39 11.31
C ILE A 33 4.33 -8.23 12.63
N PRO A 34 2.99 -8.09 12.60
CA PRO A 34 2.22 -7.94 13.82
C PRO A 34 1.80 -9.28 14.42
N THR A 35 1.90 -10.37 13.65
CA THR A 35 1.39 -11.69 14.05
C THR A 35 2.45 -12.79 13.98
N PRO A 36 2.43 -13.74 14.92
CA PRO A 36 3.39 -14.83 15.03
C PRO A 36 3.24 -15.95 13.99
N SER A 37 2.57 -15.70 12.85
CA SER A 37 2.29 -16.76 11.86
C SER A 37 3.56 -17.36 11.20
N MET A 38 4.73 -16.74 11.42
CA MET A 38 6.05 -17.15 10.93
C MET A 38 7.07 -17.32 12.08
N GLU A 39 6.65 -17.48 13.34
CA GLU A 39 7.51 -17.48 14.54
C GLU A 39 8.75 -18.39 14.48
N LYS A 40 8.70 -19.47 13.68
CA LYS A 40 9.82 -20.40 13.50
C LYS A 40 10.95 -19.84 12.61
N THR A 41 10.77 -18.71 11.94
CA THR A 41 11.73 -18.14 10.98
C THR A 41 11.88 -16.62 11.10
N LEU A 42 10.82 -15.89 11.44
CA LEU A 42 10.85 -14.44 11.65
C LEU A 42 10.15 -14.12 12.98
N LEU A 43 10.79 -13.30 13.80
CA LEU A 43 10.25 -12.94 15.11
C LEU A 43 9.24 -11.80 14.96
N VAL A 44 8.27 -11.76 15.86
CA VAL A 44 7.33 -10.63 15.96
C VAL A 44 8.14 -9.37 16.29
N GLY A 45 8.05 -8.36 15.44
CA GLY A 45 8.83 -7.12 15.56
C GLY A 45 9.92 -6.94 14.50
N ASP A 46 10.23 -7.96 13.69
CA ASP A 46 11.16 -7.81 12.57
C ASP A 46 10.56 -6.93 11.45
N PHE A 47 11.43 -6.12 10.83
CA PHE A 47 11.10 -5.27 9.69
C PHE A 47 11.39 -6.00 8.38
N LEU A 48 10.37 -6.16 7.55
CA LEU A 48 10.48 -6.73 6.21
C LEU A 48 10.35 -5.64 5.16
N PHE A 49 11.25 -5.64 4.18
CA PHE A 49 11.10 -4.86 2.95
C PHE A 49 10.52 -5.74 1.86
N VAL A 50 9.27 -5.47 1.47
CA VAL A 50 8.60 -6.21 0.40
C VAL A 50 8.75 -5.45 -0.90
N ASN A 51 9.35 -6.10 -1.89
CA ASN A 51 9.43 -5.58 -3.25
C ASN A 51 8.14 -5.89 -4.01
N LYS A 52 7.29 -4.87 -4.21
CA LYS A 52 6.02 -5.03 -4.94
C LYS A 52 6.19 -5.07 -6.46
N LEU A 53 7.33 -4.59 -6.98
CA LEU A 53 7.63 -4.61 -8.42
C LEU A 53 7.80 -6.03 -8.96
N ASN A 54 8.38 -6.93 -8.15
CA ASN A 54 8.58 -8.33 -8.55
C ASN A 54 7.24 -9.04 -8.77
N TYR A 55 6.23 -8.77 -7.93
CA TYR A 55 4.91 -9.42 -8.01
C TYR A 55 3.94 -8.75 -8.99
N GLY A 56 4.27 -7.55 -9.46
CA GLY A 56 3.38 -6.73 -10.28
C GLY A 56 2.43 -5.88 -9.42
N PRO A 57 2.61 -4.56 -9.36
CA PRO A 57 1.73 -3.69 -8.59
C PRO A 57 0.30 -3.74 -9.14
N ARG A 58 -0.70 -3.72 -8.25
CA ARG A 58 -2.12 -3.65 -8.62
C ARG A 58 -2.55 -2.20 -8.67
N THR A 59 -3.38 -1.84 -9.65
CA THR A 59 -3.98 -0.50 -9.69
C THR A 59 -4.91 -0.30 -8.49
N PRO A 60 -4.92 0.90 -7.88
CA PRO A 60 -5.78 1.18 -6.75
C PRO A 60 -7.26 1.11 -7.15
N LEU A 61 -8.01 0.25 -6.48
CA LEU A 61 -9.47 0.09 -6.47
C LEU A 61 -10.16 1.32 -5.88
N THR A 62 -9.58 1.94 -4.85
CA THR A 62 -10.12 3.13 -4.18
C THR A 62 -9.35 4.39 -4.59
N PRO A 63 -9.79 5.12 -5.64
CA PRO A 63 -9.07 6.31 -6.11
C PRO A 63 -9.15 7.48 -5.13
N LEU A 64 -10.23 7.55 -4.34
CA LEU A 64 -10.44 8.59 -3.35
C LEU A 64 -10.12 8.05 -1.96
N GLN A 65 -8.81 7.95 -1.70
CA GLN A 65 -8.23 7.64 -0.40
C GLN A 65 -7.34 8.81 0.04
N VAL A 66 -7.35 9.10 1.36
CA VAL A 66 -6.41 10.07 1.93
C VAL A 66 -4.98 9.53 1.78
N PRO A 67 -4.07 10.24 1.08
CA PRO A 67 -2.70 9.78 0.88
C PRO A 67 -2.03 9.51 2.23
N LEU A 68 -1.17 8.49 2.27
CA LEU A 68 -0.41 8.07 3.46
C LEU A 68 -1.20 7.37 4.58
N THR A 69 -2.52 7.20 4.44
CA THR A 69 -3.33 6.42 5.40
C THR A 69 -3.52 4.98 4.92
N HIS A 70 -3.76 4.03 5.84
CA HIS A 70 -3.89 2.60 5.50
C HIS A 70 -5.33 2.07 5.62
N GLN A 71 -6.13 2.55 6.58
CA GLN A 71 -7.53 2.12 6.78
C GLN A 71 -8.38 3.20 7.44
N LYS A 72 -7.81 3.86 8.46
CA LYS A 72 -8.43 4.93 9.22
C LYS A 72 -7.59 6.20 9.11
N ILE A 73 -8.25 7.35 9.22
CA ILE A 73 -7.55 8.63 9.36
C ILE A 73 -6.92 8.67 10.75
N TRP A 74 -5.66 9.11 10.84
CA TRP A 74 -4.92 9.17 12.09
C TRP A 74 -5.70 9.97 13.15
N GLY A 75 -5.93 9.36 14.32
CA GLY A 75 -6.67 9.98 15.43
C GLY A 75 -8.20 9.90 15.35
N THR A 76 -8.78 9.19 14.37
CA THR A 76 -10.25 9.02 14.27
C THR A 76 -10.63 7.58 13.89
N ASP A 77 -11.90 7.20 14.13
CA ASP A 77 -12.48 5.93 13.67
C ASP A 77 -13.07 6.01 12.24
N ILE A 78 -12.86 7.11 11.54
CA ILE A 78 -13.42 7.35 10.21
C ILE A 78 -12.61 6.57 9.17
N PRO A 79 -13.26 5.82 8.26
CA PRO A 79 -12.56 5.14 7.17
C PRO A 79 -11.85 6.16 6.27
N SER A 80 -10.62 5.85 5.86
CA SER A 80 -9.82 6.76 5.06
C SER A 80 -10.12 6.75 3.56
N TYR A 81 -11.17 6.03 3.16
CA TYR A 81 -11.58 5.81 1.79
C TYR A 81 -13.09 5.97 1.65
N LEU A 82 -13.55 6.31 0.45
CA LEU A 82 -14.97 6.36 0.14
C LEU A 82 -15.41 5.08 -0.58
N ASP A 83 -16.39 4.38 0.00
CA ASP A 83 -16.90 3.10 -0.51
C ASP A 83 -17.72 3.19 -1.81
N TRP A 84 -18.26 4.36 -2.11
CA TRP A 84 -19.18 4.58 -3.24
C TRP A 84 -18.53 4.50 -4.63
N ILE A 85 -17.20 4.63 -4.74
CA ILE A 85 -16.47 4.70 -6.01
C ILE A 85 -15.36 3.64 -5.95
N LYS A 86 -15.60 2.51 -6.61
CA LYS A 86 -14.65 1.40 -6.75
C LYS A 86 -14.32 1.25 -8.23
N LEU A 87 -13.04 1.35 -8.58
CA LEU A 87 -12.55 1.18 -9.95
C LEU A 87 -12.13 -0.27 -10.20
N PRO A 88 -12.28 -0.83 -11.42
CA PRO A 88 -11.75 -2.15 -11.72
C PRO A 88 -10.23 -2.18 -11.46
N THR A 89 -9.77 -3.13 -10.63
CA THR A 89 -8.35 -3.33 -10.34
C THR A 89 -7.72 -4.25 -11.37
N PHE A 90 -6.59 -3.85 -11.93
CA PHE A 90 -5.78 -4.64 -12.84
C PHE A 90 -4.42 -4.91 -12.19
N ARG A 91 -3.91 -6.13 -12.38
CA ARG A 91 -2.54 -6.48 -11.96
C ARG A 91 -1.61 -6.23 -13.14
N LEU A 92 -0.62 -5.37 -12.95
CA LEU A 92 0.44 -5.15 -13.93
C LEU A 92 1.39 -6.35 -13.97
N PRO A 93 2.08 -6.61 -15.10
CA PRO A 93 3.06 -7.68 -15.14
C PRO A 93 4.17 -7.42 -14.12
N GLY A 94 4.47 -8.43 -13.30
CA GLY A 94 5.62 -8.44 -12.41
C GLY A 94 6.90 -8.78 -13.18
N PHE A 95 8.03 -8.30 -12.68
CA PHE A 95 9.34 -8.57 -13.30
C PHE A 95 10.01 -9.84 -12.79
N GLY A 96 9.50 -10.48 -11.74
CA GLY A 96 10.09 -11.66 -11.12
C GLY A 96 9.20 -12.91 -11.21
N GLU A 97 9.85 -14.08 -11.17
CA GLU A 97 9.18 -15.37 -11.00
C GLU A 97 9.27 -15.81 -9.53
N ILE A 98 8.23 -16.48 -9.02
CA ILE A 98 8.14 -16.91 -7.63
C ILE A 98 8.65 -18.34 -7.52
N GLU A 99 9.58 -18.58 -6.60
CA GLU A 99 10.13 -19.91 -6.36
C GLU A 99 9.42 -20.60 -5.18
N ARG A 100 9.52 -21.93 -5.13
CA ARG A 100 8.97 -22.71 -4.01
C ARG A 100 9.78 -22.38 -2.74
N ASN A 101 9.07 -22.09 -1.65
CA ASN A 101 9.60 -21.68 -0.34
C ASN A 101 9.98 -20.20 -0.21
N ASP A 102 9.59 -19.36 -1.18
CA ASP A 102 9.67 -17.91 -1.05
C ASP A 102 8.69 -17.39 0.00
N VAL A 103 9.13 -16.38 0.74
CA VAL A 103 8.28 -15.67 1.68
C VAL A 103 7.42 -14.68 0.88
N VAL A 104 6.11 -14.94 0.86
CA VAL A 104 5.13 -14.15 0.13
C VAL A 104 4.22 -13.38 1.06
N VAL A 105 3.83 -12.19 0.61
CA VAL A 105 2.86 -11.35 1.31
C VAL A 105 1.55 -11.37 0.53
N PHE A 106 0.47 -11.71 1.21
CA PHE A 106 -0.86 -11.80 0.62
C PHE A 106 -1.92 -11.16 1.51
N ASN A 107 -3.08 -10.88 0.94
CA ASN A 107 -4.17 -10.24 1.66
C ASN A 107 -4.96 -11.29 2.46
N TYR A 108 -5.32 -10.97 3.70
CA TYR A 108 -6.09 -11.88 4.54
C TYR A 108 -7.47 -12.19 3.92
N PRO A 109 -7.83 -13.48 3.71
CA PRO A 109 -9.03 -13.83 2.96
C PRO A 109 -10.34 -13.54 3.71
N ASN A 110 -10.34 -13.62 5.05
CA ASN A 110 -11.57 -13.49 5.85
C ASN A 110 -12.02 -12.03 6.05
N GLU A 111 -11.22 -11.04 5.63
CA GLU A 111 -11.65 -9.63 5.57
C GLU A 111 -12.47 -9.40 4.30
N LEU A 112 -13.79 -9.66 4.36
CA LEU A 112 -14.71 -9.49 3.24
C LEU A 112 -15.24 -8.06 3.11
N ASP A 113 -15.31 -7.33 4.23
CA ASP A 113 -15.90 -5.98 4.27
C ASP A 113 -14.98 -4.88 3.72
N LYS A 114 -13.70 -5.20 3.50
CA LYS A 114 -12.68 -4.23 3.07
C LYS A 114 -12.32 -4.38 1.59
N PRO A 115 -12.10 -3.27 0.86
CA PRO A 115 -11.57 -3.32 -0.50
C PRO A 115 -10.17 -3.94 -0.50
N ILE A 116 -9.80 -4.57 -1.62
CA ILE A 116 -8.60 -5.41 -1.72
C ILE A 116 -7.29 -4.67 -1.39
N ASP A 117 -7.23 -3.36 -1.59
CA ASP A 117 -6.03 -2.55 -1.34
C ASP A 117 -5.86 -2.16 0.13
N LEU A 118 -6.93 -2.29 0.92
CA LEU A 118 -6.96 -1.92 2.34
C LEU A 118 -7.08 -3.14 3.26
N LYS A 119 -7.00 -4.33 2.68
CA LYS A 119 -6.93 -5.57 3.45
C LYS A 119 -5.61 -5.65 4.19
N THR A 120 -5.66 -6.28 5.35
CA THR A 120 -4.50 -6.56 6.17
C THR A 120 -3.60 -7.55 5.45
N TYR A 121 -2.31 -7.22 5.39
CA TYR A 121 -1.28 -8.07 4.79
C TYR A 121 -0.84 -9.15 5.78
N TYR A 122 -0.69 -10.37 5.28
CA TYR A 122 -0.16 -11.52 5.98
C TYR A 122 1.07 -12.04 5.24
N VAL A 123 2.05 -12.51 6.02
CA VAL A 123 3.32 -13.04 5.50
C VAL A 123 3.34 -14.55 5.74
N LYS A 124 3.66 -15.33 4.72
CA LYS A 124 3.79 -16.79 4.81
C LYS A 124 4.86 -17.31 3.85
N ARG A 125 5.38 -18.50 4.14
CA ARG A 125 6.33 -19.25 3.32
C ARG A 125 5.68 -20.49 2.71
#